data_AF-A0A834AT74-F1
#
_entry.id   AF-A0A834AT74-F1
#
_cell.length_a   1.000
_cell.length_b   1.000
_cell.length_c   1.000
_cell.angle_alpha   90.00
_cell.angle_beta   90.00
_cell.angle_gamma   90.00
#
_symmetry.space_group_name_H-M   'P 1'
#
loop_
_entity.id
_entity.type
_entity.pdbx_description
1 polymer ?
#
loop_
_entity_poly.entity_id
_entity_poly.type
_entity_poly.pdbx_seq_one_letter_code
_entity_poly.pdbx_strand_id
1 'polypeptide(L)'
;MVYCRNTSGQYGKATIDGYYQKLSAAFAELTKQAPRSGDGFRSLKVDCANGIGALKLGEMERYLSQGLSLQLFNVGTEGRLNHLCGADFVKSYQKPPQGM
;
A
#
# COMPACT_ATOMS: atom_id res chain seq x y z
N MET A 1 -7.74 1.70 14.16
CA MET A 1 -7.80 2.44 15.45
C MET A 1 -9.06 2.14 16.25
N VAL A 2 -10.27 2.33 15.70
CA VAL A 2 -11.54 2.05 16.41
C VAL A 2 -11.58 0.66 17.03
N TYR A 3 -11.39 -0.38 16.23
CA TYR A 3 -11.44 -1.76 16.72
C TYR A 3 -10.36 -2.07 17.77
N CYS A 4 -9.13 -1.56 17.59
CA CYS A 4 -8.07 -1.69 18.59
C CYS A 4 -8.46 -1.08 19.95
N ARG A 5 -9.13 0.09 19.95
CA ARG A 5 -9.62 0.73 21.19
C ARG A 5 -10.76 -0.08 21.82
N ASN A 6 -11.70 -0.53 21.00
CA ASN A 6 -12.85 -1.31 21.46
C ASN A 6 -12.51 -2.73 21.91
N THR A 7 -11.31 -3.21 21.61
CA THR A 7 -10.78 -4.50 22.06
C THR A 7 -9.70 -4.34 23.13
N SER A 8 -9.60 -3.16 23.77
CA SER A 8 -8.58 -2.86 24.79
C SER A 8 -7.15 -3.20 24.34
N GLY A 9 -6.85 -3.01 23.06
CA GLY A 9 -5.55 -3.28 22.46
C GLY A 9 -5.31 -4.74 22.03
N GLN A 10 -6.24 -5.67 22.26
CA GLN A 10 -6.03 -7.09 21.89
C GLN A 10 -5.82 -7.28 20.38
N TYR A 11 -6.49 -6.49 19.53
CA TYR A 11 -6.27 -6.57 18.09
C TYR A 11 -4.95 -5.91 17.65
N GLY A 12 -4.33 -5.07 18.48
CA GLY A 12 -3.10 -4.34 18.17
C GLY A 12 -3.10 -2.91 18.72
N LYS A 13 -2.03 -2.17 18.43
CA LYS A 13 -1.87 -0.79 18.90
C LYS A 13 -2.81 0.16 18.13
N ALA A 14 -3.53 1.02 18.86
CA ALA A 14 -4.49 1.97 18.28
C ALA A 14 -3.82 3.24 17.70
N THR A 15 -2.74 3.06 16.93
CA THR A 15 -1.95 4.13 16.30
C THR A 15 -1.76 3.84 14.82
N ILE A 16 -1.32 4.85 14.05
CA ILE A 16 -0.97 4.69 12.63
C ILE A 16 0.25 3.76 12.49
N ASP A 17 1.30 3.97 13.28
CA ASP A 17 2.48 3.10 13.31
C ASP A 17 2.12 1.63 13.66
N GLY A 18 1.19 1.42 14.58
CA GLY A 18 0.68 0.09 14.93
C GLY A 18 -0.03 -0.60 13.77
N TYR A 19 -0.71 0.15 12.89
CA TYR A 19 -1.31 -0.38 11.67
C TYR A 19 -0.23 -0.82 10.68
N TYR A 20 0.80 -0.01 10.46
CA TYR A 20 1.91 -0.35 9.58
C TYR A 20 2.66 -1.60 10.05
N GLN A 21 3.11 -1.61 11.30
CA GLN A 21 3.84 -2.73 11.89
C GLN A 21 3.05 -4.04 11.81
N LYS A 22 1.75 -4.00 12.16
CA LYS A 22 0.92 -5.21 12.16
C LYS A 22 0.82 -5.83 10.76
N LEU A 23 0.51 -5.03 9.75
CA LEU A 23 0.34 -5.53 8.38
C LEU A 23 1.66 -5.93 7.74
N SER A 24 2.72 -5.13 7.90
CA SER A 24 4.02 -5.41 7.31
C SER A 24 4.67 -6.66 7.92
N ALA A 25 4.55 -6.86 9.24
CA ALA A 25 5.09 -8.04 9.91
C ALA A 25 4.36 -9.32 9.45
N ALA A 26 3.03 -9.27 9.35
CA ALA A 26 2.26 -10.40 8.84
C ALA A 26 2.62 -10.71 7.38
N PHE A 27 2.76 -9.68 6.53
CA PHE A 27 3.21 -9.84 5.15
C PHE A 27 4.61 -10.46 5.06
N ALA A 28 5.57 -9.95 5.84
CA ALA A 28 6.93 -10.48 5.86
C ALA A 28 6.94 -11.95 6.29
N GLU A 29 6.17 -12.34 7.30
CA GLU A 29 6.07 -13.73 7.75
C GLU A 29 5.49 -14.64 6.67
N LEU A 30 4.37 -14.25 6.06
CA LEU A 30 3.71 -15.03 5.00
C LEU A 30 4.60 -15.18 3.77
N THR A 31 5.41 -14.16 3.45
CA THR A 31 6.22 -14.16 2.23
C THR A 31 7.58 -14.84 2.38
N LYS A 32 8.03 -15.17 3.61
CA LYS A 32 9.27 -15.95 3.85
C LYS A 32 9.27 -17.29 3.12
N GLN A 33 8.11 -17.93 3.03
CA GLN A 33 7.95 -19.27 2.44
C GLN A 33 7.56 -19.22 0.96
N ALA A 34 7.33 -18.03 0.41
CA ALA A 34 6.92 -17.87 -0.97
C ALA A 34 8.15 -18.09 -1.88
N PRO A 35 8.04 -18.91 -2.94
CA PRO A 35 9.12 -19.08 -3.91
C PRO A 35 9.57 -17.72 -4.43
N ARG A 36 10.86 -17.43 -4.33
CA ARG A 36 11.46 -16.27 -4.98
C ARG A 36 11.74 -16.68 -6.43
N SER A 37 10.96 -16.14 -7.37
CA SER A 37 11.29 -16.26 -8.79
C SER A 37 12.47 -15.33 -9.07
N GLY A 38 13.70 -15.85 -8.95
CA GLY A 38 14.94 -15.12 -9.22
C GLY A 38 15.50 -14.30 -8.05
N ASP A 39 16.60 -13.61 -8.33
CA ASP A 39 17.45 -12.89 -7.34
C ASP A 39 16.91 -11.50 -6.94
N GLY A 40 15.74 -11.11 -7.47
CA GLY A 40 15.21 -9.74 -7.39
C GLY A 40 14.16 -9.53 -6.30
N PHE A 41 14.17 -8.34 -5.69
CA PHE A 41 13.04 -7.83 -4.91
C PHE A 41 11.78 -7.81 -5.76
N ARG A 42 10.64 -8.23 -5.18
CA ARG A 42 9.33 -8.09 -5.84
C ARG A 42 9.07 -6.59 -6.04
N SER A 43 8.81 -6.15 -7.26
CA SER A 43 8.47 -4.75 -7.55
C SER A 43 6.99 -4.62 -7.89
N LEU A 44 6.32 -3.62 -7.30
CA LEU A 44 4.91 -3.34 -7.54
C LEU A 44 4.71 -1.85 -7.87
N LYS A 45 4.13 -1.59 -9.04
CA LYS A 45 3.65 -0.26 -9.43
C LYS A 45 2.24 -0.05 -8.89
N VAL A 46 1.99 1.06 -8.21
CA VAL A 46 0.69 1.34 -7.56
C VAL A 46 0.15 2.69 -8.01
N ASP A 47 -1.03 2.68 -8.64
CA ASP A 47 -1.84 3.87 -8.84
C ASP A 47 -2.47 4.31 -7.51
N CYS A 48 -2.07 5.48 -7.00
CA CYS A 48 -2.60 5.99 -5.74
C CYS A 48 -3.79 6.96 -5.93
N ALA A 49 -4.28 7.11 -7.16
CA ALA A 49 -5.47 7.90 -7.51
C ALA A 49 -5.44 9.38 -7.06
N ASN A 50 -4.25 9.93 -6.82
CA ASN A 50 -4.02 11.23 -6.21
C ASN A 50 -4.69 11.39 -4.83
N GLY A 51 -4.88 10.27 -4.11
CA GLY A 51 -5.55 10.22 -2.82
C GLY A 51 -4.62 10.02 -1.64
N ILE A 52 -5.20 10.04 -0.44
CA ILE A 52 -4.48 9.89 0.84
C ILE A 52 -3.68 8.58 0.94
N GLY A 53 -4.06 7.55 0.16
CA GLY A 53 -3.36 6.28 0.08
C GLY A 53 -1.90 6.43 -0.34
N ALA A 54 -1.56 7.42 -1.19
CA ALA A 54 -0.18 7.66 -1.62
C ALA A 54 0.74 7.98 -0.43
N LEU A 55 0.32 8.93 0.40
CA LEU A 55 1.06 9.34 1.60
C LEU A 55 1.20 8.18 2.59
N LYS A 56 0.13 7.41 2.78
CA LYS A 56 0.12 6.32 3.76
C LYS A 56 0.91 5.10 3.30
N LEU A 57 0.94 4.80 2.01
CA LEU A 57 1.83 3.78 1.45
C LEU A 57 3.29 4.23 1.49
N GLY A 58 3.58 5.51 1.23
CA GLY A 58 4.94 6.06 1.38
C GLY A 58 5.45 5.96 2.83
N GLU A 59 4.61 6.27 3.82
CA GLU A 59 4.94 6.07 5.25
C GLU A 59 5.17 4.58 5.60
N MET A 60 4.43 3.66 4.95
CA MET A 60 4.50 2.22 5.19
C MET A 60 5.66 1.53 4.44
N GLU A 61 6.16 2.11 3.36
CA GLU A 61 7.16 1.52 2.46
C GLU A 61 8.40 1.00 3.20
N ARG A 62 8.90 1.77 4.17
CA ARG A 62 10.07 1.39 4.99
C ARG A 62 9.88 0.04 5.70
N TYR A 63 8.66 -0.31 6.08
CA TYR A 63 8.36 -1.59 6.74
C TYR A 63 8.24 -2.77 5.76
N LEU A 64 8.09 -2.51 4.46
CA LEU A 64 7.94 -3.51 3.40
C LEU A 64 9.23 -3.76 2.60
N SER A 65 10.18 -2.83 2.69
CA SER A 65 11.43 -2.76 1.92
C SER A 65 12.26 -4.05 1.87
N GLN A 66 12.18 -4.93 2.88
CA GLN A 66 12.91 -6.20 2.91
C GLN A 66 12.34 -7.28 1.97
N GLY A 67 11.14 -7.10 1.43
CA GLY A 67 10.48 -8.11 0.57
C GLY A 67 9.68 -7.56 -0.60
N LEU A 68 9.44 -6.25 -0.65
CA LEU A 68 8.63 -5.59 -1.68
C LEU A 68 9.14 -4.16 -1.91
N SER A 69 9.50 -3.85 -3.16
CA SER A 69 9.76 -2.50 -3.65
C SER A 69 8.47 -1.92 -4.21
N LEU A 70 8.11 -0.70 -3.81
CA LEU A 70 6.95 0.01 -4.32
C LEU A 70 7.37 1.11 -5.29
N GLN A 71 6.59 1.30 -6.34
CA GLN A 71 6.68 2.47 -7.22
C GLN A 71 5.32 3.13 -7.25
N LEU A 72 5.19 4.27 -6.59
CA LEU A 72 3.91 4.97 -6.45
C LEU A 72 3.72 5.98 -7.60
N PHE A 73 2.54 5.96 -8.20
CA PHE A 73 2.10 6.89 -9.24
C PHE A 73 0.83 7.60 -8.82
N ASN A 74 0.51 8.72 -9.48
CA ASN A 74 -0.65 9.55 -9.15
C ASN A 74 -0.68 9.85 -7.64
N VAL A 75 0.36 10.51 -7.15
CA VAL A 75 0.59 10.72 -5.71
C VAL A 75 0.03 12.04 -5.17
N GLY A 76 -0.71 12.79 -5.99
CA GLY A 76 -1.38 14.03 -5.58
C GLY A 76 -0.53 15.30 -5.65
N THR A 77 0.61 15.29 -6.33
CA THR A 77 1.43 16.49 -6.57
C THR A 77 0.84 17.40 -7.64
N GLU A 78 0.40 16.82 -8.76
CA GLU A 78 -0.12 17.58 -9.93
C GLU A 78 -1.50 17.10 -10.39
N GLY A 79 -1.91 15.90 -9.99
CA GLY A 79 -3.17 15.27 -10.43
C GLY A 79 -4.35 15.54 -9.49
N ARG A 80 -5.56 15.56 -10.04
CA ARG A 80 -6.81 15.64 -9.27
C ARG A 80 -7.22 14.25 -8.74
N LEU A 81 -7.81 14.22 -7.54
CA LEU A 81 -8.33 13.01 -6.91
C LEU A 81 -9.25 12.24 -7.87
N ASN A 82 -8.92 10.97 -8.12
CA ASN A 82 -9.65 10.04 -9.00
C ASN A 82 -9.85 10.52 -10.46
N HIS A 83 -9.11 11.53 -10.92
CA HIS A 83 -9.26 12.02 -12.27
C HIS A 83 -8.44 11.18 -13.25
N LEU A 84 -9.12 10.42 -14.11
CA LEU A 84 -8.49 9.56 -15.13
C LEU A 84 -7.52 8.51 -14.54
N CYS A 85 -7.69 8.20 -13.26
CA CYS A 85 -6.89 7.26 -12.49
C CYS A 85 -7.74 6.67 -11.35
N GLY A 86 -7.20 5.68 -10.65
CA GLY A 86 -7.81 5.00 -9.53
C GLY A 86 -8.61 3.76 -9.93
N ALA A 87 -8.92 2.95 -8.92
CA ALA A 87 -9.55 1.64 -9.10
C ALA A 87 -10.88 1.70 -9.87
N ASP A 88 -11.73 2.69 -9.55
CA ASP A 88 -13.03 2.87 -10.21
C ASP A 88 -12.86 3.21 -11.70
N PHE A 89 -11.95 4.12 -12.03
CA PHE A 89 -11.65 4.47 -13.42
C PHE A 89 -11.16 3.26 -14.21
N VAL A 90 -10.14 2.55 -13.70
CA VAL A 90 -9.57 1.37 -14.38
C VAL A 90 -10.64 0.29 -14.56
N LYS A 91 -11.47 0.05 -13.55
CA LYS A 91 -12.53 -0.95 -13.61
C LYS A 91 -13.64 -0.59 -14.59
N SER A 92 -14.12 0.65 -14.56
CA SER A 92 -15.26 1.11 -15.35
C SER A 92 -14.90 1.31 -16.83
N TYR A 93 -13.72 1.84 -17.11
CA TYR A 93 -13.26 2.11 -18.49
C TYR A 93 -12.38 1.00 -19.07
N GLN A 94 -12.02 -0.02 -18.26
CA GLN A 94 -11.22 -1.18 -18.66
C GLN A 94 -9.94 -0.80 -19.40
N LYS A 95 -9.23 0.23 -18.90
CA LYS A 95 -7.98 0.72 -19.47
C LYS A 95 -7.02 1.21 -18.39
N PRO A 96 -5.72 1.32 -18.67
CA PRO A 96 -4.75 1.84 -17.72
C PRO A 96 -5.08 3.28 -17.30
N PRO A 97 -4.71 3.67 -16.06
CA PRO A 97 -4.83 5.05 -15.61
C PRO A 97 -3.85 5.96 -16.36
N GLN A 98 -4.15 7.26 -16.38
CA GLN A 98 -3.20 8.25 -16.86
C GLN A 98 -2.05 8.42 -15.84
N GLY A 99 -0.83 8.67 -16.34
CA GLY A 99 0.32 9.00 -15.49
C GLY A 99 1.09 7.79 -14.92
N MET A 100 0.92 6.60 -15.51
CA MET A 100 1.63 5.36 -15.16
C MET A 100 2.44 4.76 -16.31
#